data_AF-A0A1V2MAN7-F1
#
_entry.id   AF-A0A1V2MAN7-F1
#
_cell.length_a   1.000
_cell.length_b   1.000
_cell.length_c   1.000
_cell.angle_alpha   90.00
_cell.angle_beta   90.00
_cell.angle_gamma   90.00
#
_symmetry.space_group_name_H-M   'P 1'
#
loop_
_entity.id
_entity.type
_entity.pdbx_description
1 polymer ?
#
loop_
_entity_poly.entity_id
_entity_poly.type
_entity_poly.pdbx_seq_one_letter_code
_entity_poly.pdbx_strand_id
1 'polypeptide(L)'
;MLPQSSTLDTDKLEEALTKRLPATYKLFWFRAILMVLEEANNIYLFVDISHNMILAAWDYVGNSKIKFPSIDKLPELILTIQSRYPDVTKDNLTNFLERLKKEDKDIKIKVKHLVSFAPYRFLVPFLEYYPYKLTTVNTHKHIEQSANLSNNVIYKFFCDMGIQIDFKWHQYLNQNKITLIKYVDELIAEKIYL
;
A
#
# COMPACT_ATOMS: atom_id res chain seq x y z
N MET A 1 -5.25 -17.74 -6.39
CA MET A 1 -6.18 -17.05 -7.31
C MET A 1 -7.06 -16.11 -6.51
N LEU A 2 -7.36 -14.93 -7.05
CA LEU A 2 -8.16 -13.91 -6.39
C LEU A 2 -9.65 -14.31 -6.37
N PRO A 3 -10.35 -14.20 -5.22
CA PRO A 3 -11.79 -14.51 -5.13
C PRO A 3 -12.62 -13.61 -6.05
N GLN A 4 -13.54 -14.18 -6.83
CA GLN A 4 -14.34 -13.40 -7.77
C GLN A 4 -15.59 -12.80 -7.11
N SER A 5 -16.07 -11.67 -7.65
CA SER A 5 -17.31 -11.03 -7.23
C SER A 5 -18.19 -10.73 -8.44
N SER A 6 -19.50 -10.96 -8.30
CA SER A 6 -20.47 -10.63 -9.34
C SER A 6 -20.85 -9.14 -9.36
N THR A 7 -20.40 -8.35 -8.38
CA THR A 7 -20.82 -6.95 -8.19
C THR A 7 -19.65 -5.97 -8.12
N LEU A 8 -18.43 -6.47 -8.01
CA LEU A 8 -17.21 -5.69 -7.94
C LEU A 8 -16.30 -6.06 -9.09
N ASP A 9 -15.51 -5.09 -9.54
CA ASP A 9 -14.54 -5.29 -10.61
C ASP A 9 -13.24 -5.90 -10.05
N THR A 10 -13.30 -7.20 -9.75
CA THR A 10 -12.15 -7.97 -9.22
C THR A 10 -11.03 -8.12 -10.24
N ASP A 11 -11.33 -8.01 -11.54
CA ASP A 11 -10.32 -7.97 -12.62
C ASP A 11 -9.45 -6.71 -12.51
N LYS A 12 -10.02 -5.56 -12.15
CA LYS A 12 -9.23 -4.34 -11.88
C LYS A 12 -8.37 -4.43 -10.64
N LEU A 13 -8.84 -5.13 -9.60
CA LEU A 13 -8.01 -5.42 -8.43
C LEU A 13 -6.82 -6.32 -8.82
N GLU A 14 -7.07 -7.39 -9.58
CA GLU A 14 -6.01 -8.25 -10.09
C GLU A 14 -5.04 -7.45 -10.98
N GLU A 15 -5.54 -6.56 -11.85
CA GLU A 15 -4.73 -5.67 -12.66
C GLU A 15 -3.86 -4.72 -11.82
N ALA A 16 -4.38 -4.17 -10.71
CA ALA A 16 -3.62 -3.30 -9.80
C ALA A 16 -2.44 -4.02 -9.12
N LEU A 17 -2.64 -5.29 -8.78
CA LEU A 17 -1.65 -6.14 -8.13
C LEU A 17 -0.63 -6.72 -9.12
N THR A 18 -1.07 -7.06 -10.34
CA THR A 18 -0.25 -7.82 -11.29
C THR A 18 0.33 -6.97 -12.42
N LYS A 19 -0.41 -5.98 -12.95
CA LYS A 19 0.03 -5.18 -14.11
C LYS A 19 0.79 -3.90 -13.73
N ARG A 20 1.69 -3.54 -14.65
CA ARG A 20 2.54 -2.33 -14.74
C ARG A 20 3.34 -1.96 -13.47
N LEU A 21 4.64 -1.80 -13.74
CA LEU A 21 5.77 -1.49 -12.85
C LEU A 21 6.19 -2.63 -11.90
N PRO A 22 7.50 -2.87 -11.74
CA PRO A 22 8.06 -3.74 -10.71
C PRO A 22 7.96 -3.03 -9.36
N ALA A 23 6.75 -2.71 -8.93
CA ALA A 23 6.50 -1.84 -7.79
C ALA A 23 5.94 -2.69 -6.65
N THR A 24 6.82 -3.39 -5.94
CA THR A 24 6.47 -4.15 -4.74
C THR A 24 5.73 -3.30 -3.70
N TYR A 25 5.99 -1.98 -3.65
CA TYR A 25 5.24 -1.04 -2.82
C TYR A 25 3.71 -1.09 -3.03
N LYS A 26 3.20 -1.43 -4.22
CA LYS A 26 1.75 -1.58 -4.45
C LYS A 26 1.19 -2.81 -3.74
N LEU A 27 1.97 -3.90 -3.74
CA LEU A 27 1.63 -5.12 -3.01
C LEU A 27 1.67 -4.86 -1.50
N PHE A 28 2.71 -4.20 -1.00
CA PHE A 28 2.79 -3.82 0.41
C PHE A 28 1.72 -2.82 0.81
N TRP A 29 1.32 -1.90 -0.07
CA TRP A 29 0.20 -0.98 0.15
C TRP A 29 -1.12 -1.74 0.35
N PHE A 30 -1.45 -2.64 -0.58
CA PHE A 30 -2.68 -3.43 -0.46
C PHE A 30 -2.63 -4.40 0.73
N ARG A 31 -1.48 -5.04 0.96
CA ARG A 31 -1.26 -5.89 2.14
C ARG A 31 -1.47 -5.11 3.45
N ALA A 32 -0.96 -3.88 3.52
CA ALA A 32 -1.13 -3.01 4.67
C ALA A 32 -2.60 -2.61 4.89
N ILE A 33 -3.34 -2.33 3.81
CA ILE A 33 -4.80 -2.13 3.88
C ILE A 33 -5.48 -3.34 4.52
N LEU A 34 -5.16 -4.56 4.05
CA LEU A 34 -5.72 -5.79 4.63
C LEU A 34 -5.36 -5.94 6.10
N MET A 35 -4.14 -5.59 6.51
CA MET A 35 -3.72 -5.66 7.92
C MET A 35 -4.52 -4.71 8.81
N VAL A 36 -4.72 -3.45 8.40
CA VAL A 36 -5.49 -2.47 9.17
C VAL A 36 -7.00 -2.63 9.05
N LEU A 37 -7.47 -3.49 8.14
CA LEU A 37 -8.89 -3.69 7.89
C LEU A 37 -9.60 -4.23 9.13
N GLU A 38 -10.66 -3.53 9.54
CA GLU A 38 -11.52 -3.84 10.68
C GLU A 38 -13.00 -3.75 10.24
N GLU A 39 -13.87 -4.59 10.80
CA GLU A 39 -15.28 -4.68 10.38
C GLU A 39 -16.07 -3.39 10.63
N ALA A 40 -15.80 -2.68 11.72
CA ALA A 40 -16.57 -1.51 12.15
C ALA A 40 -16.05 -0.17 11.58
N ASN A 41 -14.97 -0.18 10.82
CA ASN A 41 -14.33 1.02 10.30
C ASN A 41 -14.11 0.92 8.80
N ASN A 42 -14.36 1.98 8.04
CA ASN A 42 -14.05 2.05 6.60
C ASN A 42 -13.12 3.22 6.23
N ILE A 43 -12.65 4.00 7.22
CA ILE A 43 -11.71 5.11 7.03
C ILE A 43 -10.36 4.72 7.62
N TYR A 44 -9.30 4.81 6.80
CA TYR A 44 -7.95 4.41 7.19
C TYR A 44 -6.96 5.52 6.87
N LEU A 45 -6.19 5.94 7.87
CA LEU A 45 -5.21 7.00 7.70
C LEU A 45 -3.96 6.48 6.99
N PHE A 46 -3.35 7.31 6.15
CA PHE A 46 -2.10 7.00 5.46
C PHE A 46 -0.98 6.64 6.43
N VAL A 47 -0.99 7.24 7.63
CA VAL A 47 0.01 6.96 8.63
C VAL A 47 -0.07 5.51 9.11
N ASP A 48 -1.26 4.99 9.34
CA ASP A 48 -1.46 3.62 9.83
C ASP A 48 -1.18 2.60 8.73
N ILE A 49 -1.60 2.91 7.50
CA ILE A 49 -1.27 2.07 6.34
C ILE A 49 0.25 2.04 6.12
N SER A 50 0.94 3.19 6.13
CA SER A 50 2.39 3.25 5.93
C SER A 50 3.19 2.50 7.00
N HIS A 51 2.75 2.54 8.26
CA HIS A 51 3.34 1.75 9.33
C HIS A 51 3.20 0.25 9.04
N ASN A 52 2.02 -0.17 8.59
CA ASN A 52 1.76 -1.57 8.23
C ASN A 52 2.50 -1.99 6.96
N MET A 53 2.79 -1.09 6.02
CA MET A 53 3.69 -1.38 4.89
C MET A 53 5.10 -1.73 5.39
N ILE A 54 5.62 -0.98 6.37
CA ILE A 54 6.95 -1.21 6.95
C ILE A 54 6.95 -2.53 7.74
N LEU A 55 5.95 -2.77 8.59
CA LEU A 55 5.79 -4.02 9.35
C LEU A 55 5.72 -5.24 8.42
N ALA A 56 4.97 -5.13 7.33
CA ALA A 56 4.82 -6.20 6.34
C ALA A 56 6.12 -6.51 5.61
N ALA A 57 6.92 -5.48 5.28
CA ALA A 57 8.17 -5.63 4.55
C ALA A 57 9.39 -5.92 5.44
N TRP A 58 9.27 -5.78 6.77
CA TRP A 58 10.40 -5.77 7.70
C TRP A 58 11.35 -6.96 7.55
N ASP A 59 10.81 -8.18 7.50
CA ASP A 59 11.62 -9.41 7.43
C ASP A 59 12.11 -9.73 6.01
N TYR A 60 11.50 -9.11 5.00
CA TYR A 60 11.92 -9.29 3.61
C TYR A 60 13.18 -8.46 3.32
N VAL A 61 13.31 -7.30 3.96
CA VAL A 61 14.44 -6.38 3.73
C VAL A 61 15.66 -6.81 4.54
N GLY A 62 16.81 -6.89 3.89
CA GLY A 62 18.08 -7.33 4.49
C GLY A 62 18.37 -8.82 4.28
N ASN A 63 17.42 -9.59 3.76
CA ASN A 63 17.65 -10.96 3.31
C ASN A 63 18.39 -10.94 1.96
N SER A 64 19.60 -11.50 1.92
CA SER A 64 20.45 -11.52 0.72
C SER A 64 19.88 -12.31 -0.46
N LYS A 65 18.87 -13.16 -0.22
CA LYS A 65 18.15 -13.91 -1.26
C LYS A 65 17.01 -13.12 -1.90
N ILE A 66 16.72 -11.93 -1.38
CA ILE A 66 15.60 -11.09 -1.77
C ILE A 66 16.11 -9.85 -2.49
N LYS A 67 15.61 -9.62 -3.70
CA LYS A 67 15.93 -8.45 -4.52
C LYS A 67 14.69 -7.62 -4.74
N PHE A 68 14.67 -6.47 -4.10
CA PHE A 68 13.66 -5.47 -4.41
C PHE A 68 13.99 -4.74 -5.70
N PRO A 69 12.98 -4.37 -6.48
CA PRO A 69 13.16 -3.48 -7.63
C PRO A 69 13.84 -2.16 -7.22
N SER A 70 14.81 -1.68 -8.00
CA SER A 70 15.61 -0.49 -7.68
C SER A 70 14.82 0.81 -7.52
N ILE A 71 13.62 0.86 -8.10
CA ILE A 71 12.68 1.98 -7.99
C ILE A 71 11.90 2.00 -6.67
N ASP A 72 11.91 0.90 -5.91
CA ASP A 72 11.18 0.81 -4.65
C ASP A 72 11.96 1.49 -3.52
N LYS A 73 11.27 2.38 -2.80
CA LYS A 73 11.84 3.15 -1.68
C LYS A 73 11.59 2.51 -0.32
N LEU A 74 10.73 1.50 -0.25
CA LEU A 74 10.46 0.77 0.98
C LEU A 74 11.70 0.07 1.57
N PRO A 75 12.55 -0.61 0.77
CA PRO A 75 13.76 -1.24 1.30
C PRO A 75 14.77 -0.23 1.83
N GLU A 76 14.95 0.89 1.12
CA GLU A 76 15.85 1.97 1.52
C GLU A 76 15.45 2.53 2.90
N LEU A 77 14.15 2.75 3.12
CA LEU A 77 13.61 3.18 4.40
C LEU A 77 13.86 2.14 5.49
N ILE A 78 13.53 0.87 5.25
CA ILE A 78 13.69 -0.17 6.28
C ILE A 78 15.17 -0.37 6.63
N LEU A 79 16.07 -0.42 5.65
CA LEU A 79 17.52 -0.49 5.91
C LEU A 79 18.02 0.73 6.68
N THR A 80 17.48 1.92 6.42
CA THR A 80 17.80 3.13 7.18
C THR A 80 17.37 2.98 8.64
N ILE A 81 16.16 2.47 8.90
CA ILE A 81 15.68 2.24 10.27
C ILE A 81 16.55 1.19 10.96
N GLN A 82 16.77 0.03 10.34
CA GLN A 82 17.57 -1.07 10.88
C GLN A 82 19.01 -0.62 11.19
N SER A 83 19.60 0.22 10.33
CA SER A 83 20.96 0.73 10.53
C SER A 83 21.06 1.80 11.63
N ARG A 84 20.07 2.68 11.77
CA ARG A 84 20.10 3.76 12.77
C ARG A 84 19.61 3.31 14.14
N TYR A 85 18.74 2.32 14.18
CA TYR A 85 18.07 1.83 15.38
C TYR A 85 18.18 0.30 15.46
N PRO A 86 19.39 -0.24 15.70
CA PRO A 86 19.64 -1.69 15.66
C PRO A 86 18.87 -2.49 16.73
N ASP A 87 18.43 -1.85 17.81
CA ASP A 87 17.62 -2.46 18.88
C ASP A 87 16.13 -2.58 18.50
N VAL A 88 15.72 -2.02 17.36
CA VAL A 88 14.34 -2.14 16.86
C VAL A 88 14.16 -3.51 16.23
N THR A 89 13.21 -4.27 16.77
CA THR A 89 12.79 -5.56 16.27
C THR A 89 11.38 -5.45 15.72
N LYS A 90 10.93 -6.44 14.95
CA LYS A 90 9.56 -6.46 14.43
C LYS A 90 8.51 -6.35 15.55
N ASP A 91 8.77 -6.94 16.71
CA ASP A 91 7.85 -6.97 17.84
C ASP A 91 7.64 -5.58 18.47
N ASN A 92 8.68 -4.73 18.48
CA ASN A 92 8.61 -3.38 19.03
C ASN A 92 8.41 -2.29 17.96
N LEU A 93 8.42 -2.66 16.68
CA LEU A 93 8.43 -1.74 15.55
C LEU A 93 7.20 -0.83 15.50
N THR A 94 6.01 -1.34 15.83
CA THR A 94 4.78 -0.51 15.86
C THR A 94 4.93 0.64 16.84
N ASN A 95 5.29 0.32 18.10
CA ASN A 95 5.50 1.32 19.15
C ASN A 95 6.66 2.26 18.81
N PHE A 96 7.70 1.74 18.17
CA PHE A 96 8.82 2.54 17.68
C PHE A 96 8.37 3.55 16.63
N LEU A 97 7.66 3.13 15.58
CA LEU A 97 7.18 4.00 14.50
C LEU A 97 6.24 5.08 15.02
N GLU A 98 5.39 4.77 16.00
CA GLU A 98 4.52 5.75 16.65
C GLU A 98 5.28 6.86 17.39
N ARG A 99 6.33 6.49 18.15
CA ARG A 99 7.22 7.47 18.81
C ARG A 99 8.00 8.29 17.79
N LEU A 100 8.51 7.62 16.76
CA LEU A 100 9.36 8.22 15.74
C LEU A 100 8.67 9.35 14.96
N LYS A 101 7.34 9.33 14.84
CA LYS A 101 6.53 10.41 14.24
C LYS A 101 6.89 11.81 14.78
N LYS A 102 7.41 11.87 16.01
CA LYS A 102 7.71 13.11 16.75
C LYS A 102 9.20 13.46 16.75
N GLU A 103 10.11 12.53 16.43
CA GLU A 103 11.54 12.65 16.77
C GLU A 103 12.47 12.65 15.55
N ASP A 104 12.27 11.80 14.54
CA ASP A 104 13.14 11.73 13.34
C ASP A 104 12.44 12.30 12.10
N LYS A 105 12.88 13.50 11.68
CA LYS A 105 12.33 14.20 10.51
C LYS A 105 12.65 13.50 9.18
N ASP A 106 13.81 12.87 9.05
CA ASP A 106 14.23 12.21 7.81
C ASP A 106 13.41 10.94 7.57
N ILE A 107 13.27 10.10 8.59
CA ILE A 107 12.41 8.91 8.49
C ILE A 107 10.95 9.32 8.24
N LYS A 108 10.46 10.39 8.89
CA LYS A 108 9.11 10.91 8.63
C LYS A 108 8.92 11.33 7.16
N ILE A 109 9.91 11.95 6.53
CA ILE A 109 9.86 12.32 5.11
C ILE A 109 9.83 11.05 4.24
N LYS A 110 10.67 10.06 4.52
CA LYS A 110 10.70 8.77 3.80
C LYS A 110 9.39 8.00 3.94
N VAL A 111 8.78 7.97 5.13
CA VAL A 111 7.44 7.37 5.36
C VAL A 111 6.38 8.08 4.53
N LYS A 112 6.37 9.42 4.54
CA LYS A 112 5.44 10.21 3.70
C LYS A 112 5.62 9.93 2.20
N HIS A 113 6.85 9.65 1.76
CA HIS A 113 7.13 9.31 0.37
C HIS A 113 6.53 7.95 -0.06
N LEU A 114 6.33 7.00 0.85
CA LEU A 114 5.65 5.75 0.50
C LEU A 114 4.21 6.00 0.04
N VAL A 115 3.51 6.86 0.79
CA VAL A 115 2.09 7.17 0.56
C VAL A 115 1.88 8.32 -0.42
N SER A 116 2.94 8.98 -0.90
CA SER A 116 2.81 10.00 -1.93
C SER A 116 2.50 9.41 -3.31
N PHE A 117 2.82 8.13 -3.54
CA PHE A 117 2.56 7.44 -4.81
C PHE A 117 1.63 6.24 -4.68
N ALA A 118 1.83 5.39 -3.67
CA ALA A 118 1.10 4.13 -3.52
C ALA A 118 -0.43 4.25 -3.67
N PRO A 119 -1.13 5.12 -2.91
CA PRO A 119 -2.59 5.24 -3.02
C PRO A 119 -3.06 5.67 -4.40
N TYR A 120 -2.32 6.54 -5.07
CA TYR A 120 -2.68 7.03 -6.41
C TYR A 120 -2.42 5.98 -7.48
N ARG A 121 -1.23 5.36 -7.45
CA ARG A 121 -0.78 4.38 -8.45
C ARG A 121 -1.54 3.07 -8.37
N PHE A 122 -1.97 2.68 -7.18
CA PHE A 122 -2.80 1.50 -6.98
C PHE A 122 -4.18 1.63 -7.63
N LEU A 123 -4.77 2.84 -7.63
CA LEU A 123 -6.10 3.07 -8.23
C LEU A 123 -6.10 3.13 -9.75
N VAL A 124 -4.96 3.29 -10.41
CA VAL A 124 -4.89 3.54 -11.86
C VAL A 124 -5.71 2.54 -12.69
N PRO A 125 -5.67 1.22 -12.44
CA PRO A 125 -6.47 0.28 -13.23
C PRO A 125 -7.98 0.46 -13.11
N PHE A 126 -8.46 0.95 -11.96
CA PHE A 126 -9.87 1.22 -11.69
C PHE A 126 -10.38 2.51 -12.39
N LEU A 127 -9.47 3.29 -12.99
CA LEU A 127 -9.80 4.53 -13.67
C LEU A 127 -9.73 4.33 -15.18
N GLU A 128 -10.74 4.86 -15.89
CA GLU A 128 -10.85 4.72 -17.35
C GLU A 128 -9.72 5.44 -18.10
N TYR A 129 -9.19 6.53 -17.52
CA TYR A 129 -8.17 7.36 -18.14
C TYR A 129 -7.01 7.65 -17.19
N TYR A 130 -5.79 7.47 -17.69
CA TYR A 130 -4.57 7.88 -17.01
C TYR A 130 -3.88 9.01 -17.81
N PRO A 131 -3.70 10.20 -17.23
CA PRO A 131 -3.15 11.34 -17.95
C PRO A 131 -1.60 11.25 -18.03
N TYR A 132 -1.08 10.56 -19.03
CA TYR A 132 0.37 10.33 -19.21
C TYR A 132 1.22 11.61 -19.40
N LYS A 133 0.60 12.75 -19.73
CA LYS A 133 1.30 14.02 -20.04
C LYS A 133 1.32 15.02 -18.88
N LEU A 134 0.81 14.66 -17.70
CA LEU A 134 0.77 15.56 -16.55
C LEU A 134 1.99 15.41 -15.65
N THR A 135 2.31 16.48 -14.92
CA THR A 135 3.23 16.40 -13.77
C THR A 135 2.70 15.42 -12.73
N THR A 136 3.56 14.91 -11.85
CA THR A 136 3.15 14.01 -10.76
C THR A 136 2.02 14.60 -9.91
N VAL A 137 2.14 15.89 -9.55
CA VAL A 137 1.14 16.60 -8.75
C VAL A 137 -0.21 16.66 -9.47
N ASN A 138 -0.21 17.04 -10.75
CA ASN A 138 -1.44 17.14 -11.53
C ASN A 138 -2.05 15.75 -11.82
N THR A 139 -1.21 14.74 -11.98
CA THR A 139 -1.64 13.34 -12.09
C THR A 139 -2.36 12.89 -10.81
N HIS A 140 -1.79 13.16 -9.64
CA HIS A 140 -2.39 12.76 -8.36
C HIS A 140 -3.73 13.46 -8.13
N LYS A 141 -3.80 14.77 -8.39
CA LYS A 141 -5.06 15.53 -8.34
C LYS A 141 -6.12 14.93 -9.27
N HIS A 142 -5.75 14.57 -10.50
CA HIS A 142 -6.69 13.98 -11.44
C HIS A 142 -7.18 12.59 -10.99
N ILE A 143 -6.27 11.75 -10.47
CA ILE A 143 -6.62 10.43 -9.93
C ILE A 143 -7.57 10.58 -8.75
N GLU A 144 -7.27 11.49 -7.82
CA GLU A 144 -8.09 11.76 -6.65
C GLU A 144 -9.51 12.23 -7.04
N GLN A 145 -9.60 13.21 -7.94
CA GLN A 145 -10.88 13.71 -8.44
C GLN A 145 -11.68 12.59 -9.13
N SER A 146 -11.03 11.80 -9.99
CA SER A 146 -11.67 10.71 -10.72
C SER A 146 -12.15 9.60 -9.79
N ALA A 147 -11.34 9.24 -8.79
CA ALA A 147 -11.69 8.24 -7.79
C ALA A 147 -12.88 8.68 -6.93
N ASN A 148 -12.88 9.94 -6.46
CA ASN A 148 -13.94 10.45 -5.60
C ASN A 148 -15.30 10.53 -6.32
N LEU A 149 -15.30 10.75 -7.64
CA LEU A 149 -16.50 10.75 -8.50
C LEU A 149 -16.93 9.34 -8.96
N SER A 150 -16.05 8.35 -8.88
CA SER A 150 -16.35 6.98 -9.30
C SER A 150 -17.14 6.21 -8.24
N ASN A 151 -17.97 5.27 -8.71
CA ASN A 151 -18.68 4.30 -7.87
C ASN A 151 -18.04 2.89 -7.94
N ASN A 152 -17.01 2.72 -8.76
CA ASN A 152 -16.40 1.41 -9.06
C ASN A 152 -14.93 1.31 -8.59
N VAL A 153 -14.48 2.24 -7.75
CA VAL A 153 -13.13 2.20 -7.15
C VAL A 153 -13.15 1.53 -5.78
N ILE A 154 -12.03 0.90 -5.42
CA ILE A 154 -11.88 0.24 -4.11
C ILE A 154 -11.93 1.21 -2.92
N TYR A 155 -11.44 2.43 -3.11
CA TYR A 155 -11.47 3.47 -2.11
C TYR A 155 -11.47 4.86 -2.74
N LYS A 156 -11.92 5.83 -1.95
CA LYS A 156 -11.87 7.27 -2.20
C LYS A 156 -10.85 7.92 -1.28
N PHE A 157 -10.38 9.11 -1.63
CA PHE A 157 -9.48 9.86 -0.76
C PHE A 157 -10.28 10.56 0.33
N PHE A 158 -9.85 10.37 1.58
CA PHE A 158 -10.46 10.99 2.75
C PHE A 158 -9.56 12.14 3.21
N CYS A 159 -9.87 13.34 2.69
CA CYS A 159 -9.04 14.53 2.84
C CYS A 159 -7.57 14.23 2.42
N ASP A 160 -6.61 14.96 2.98
CA ASP A 160 -5.18 14.72 2.76
C ASP A 160 -4.59 13.66 3.70
N MET A 161 -5.42 12.96 4.48
CA MET A 161 -4.98 12.15 5.61
C MET A 161 -5.11 10.65 5.40
N GLY A 162 -5.96 10.19 4.47
CA GLY A 162 -6.21 8.77 4.31
C GLY A 162 -7.13 8.41 3.16
N ILE A 163 -7.71 7.22 3.28
CA ILE A 163 -8.66 6.65 2.32
C ILE A 163 -9.93 6.20 3.02
N GLN A 164 -11.03 6.24 2.29
CA GLN A 164 -12.30 5.64 2.68
C GLN A 164 -12.61 4.49 1.72
N ILE A 165 -12.64 3.26 2.22
CA ILE A 165 -12.96 2.07 1.41
C ILE A 165 -14.46 2.06 1.12
N ASP A 166 -14.82 1.81 -0.14
CA ASP A 166 -16.21 1.65 -0.55
C ASP A 166 -16.88 0.50 0.22
N PHE A 167 -18.16 0.64 0.56
CA PHE A 167 -18.85 -0.33 1.40
C PHE A 167 -18.85 -1.75 0.82
N LYS A 168 -19.10 -1.92 -0.48
CA LYS A 168 -19.12 -3.24 -1.11
C LYS A 168 -17.72 -3.86 -1.13
N TRP A 169 -16.72 -3.04 -1.43
CA TRP A 169 -15.33 -3.45 -1.36
C TRP A 169 -14.93 -3.83 0.06
N HIS A 170 -15.31 -3.05 1.08
CA HIS A 170 -15.02 -3.34 2.48
C HIS A 170 -15.59 -4.69 2.93
N GLN A 171 -16.83 -5.00 2.57
CA GLN A 171 -17.43 -6.31 2.81
C GLN A 171 -16.65 -7.44 2.13
N TYR A 172 -16.34 -7.28 0.84
CA TYR A 172 -15.58 -8.25 0.07
C TYR A 172 -14.19 -8.49 0.66
N LEU A 173 -13.46 -7.42 1.02
CA LEU A 173 -12.12 -7.52 1.60
C LEU A 173 -12.14 -8.21 2.96
N ASN A 174 -13.12 -7.94 3.83
CA ASN A 174 -13.23 -8.61 5.13
C ASN A 174 -13.55 -10.10 4.97
N GLN A 175 -14.53 -10.43 4.14
CA GLN A 175 -14.93 -11.83 3.89
C GLN A 175 -13.79 -12.67 3.30
N ASN A 176 -12.92 -12.05 2.51
CA ASN A 176 -11.84 -12.72 1.78
C ASN A 176 -10.44 -12.43 2.35
N LYS A 177 -10.34 -11.78 3.52
CA LYS A 177 -9.09 -11.21 4.07
C LYS A 177 -7.94 -12.22 4.08
N ILE A 178 -8.16 -13.43 4.59
CA ILE A 178 -7.12 -14.47 4.69
C ILE A 178 -6.64 -14.91 3.30
N THR A 179 -7.56 -15.19 2.38
CA THR A 179 -7.24 -15.61 1.01
C THR A 179 -6.50 -14.52 0.24
N LEU A 180 -6.92 -13.26 0.41
CA LEU A 180 -6.27 -12.11 -0.21
C LEU A 180 -4.86 -11.87 0.34
N ILE A 181 -4.66 -11.98 1.67
CA ILE A 181 -3.32 -11.90 2.27
C ILE A 181 -2.40 -12.96 1.68
N LYS A 182 -2.86 -14.22 1.62
CA LYS A 182 -2.08 -15.32 1.05
C LYS A 182 -1.69 -15.06 -0.40
N TYR A 183 -2.66 -14.65 -1.23
CA TYR A 183 -2.41 -14.34 -2.64
C TYR A 183 -1.40 -13.19 -2.82
N VAL A 184 -1.49 -12.15 -2.00
CA VAL A 184 -0.54 -11.02 -2.05
C VAL A 184 0.85 -11.45 -1.58
N ASP A 185 0.95 -12.28 -0.55
CA ASP A 185 2.24 -12.82 -0.08
C ASP A 185 2.92 -13.70 -1.13
N GLU A 186 2.15 -14.50 -1.88
CA GLU A 186 2.64 -15.27 -3.04
C GLU A 186 3.19 -14.33 -4.13
N LEU A 187 2.46 -13.27 -4.51
CA LEU A 187 2.92 -12.28 -5.49
C LEU A 187 4.17 -11.51 -5.01
N ILE A 188 4.26 -11.20 -3.72
CA ILE A 188 5.44 -10.55 -3.14
C ILE A 188 6.64 -11.48 -3.29
N ALA A 189 6.51 -12.74 -2.90
CA ALA A 189 7.55 -13.74 -3.03
C ALA A 189 8.01 -13.87 -4.50
N GLU A 190 7.08 -14.04 -5.44
CA GLU A 190 7.41 -14.11 -6.87
C GLU A 190 8.21 -12.90 -7.36
N LYS A 191 7.88 -11.68 -6.91
CA LYS A 191 8.57 -10.47 -7.40
C LYS A 191 9.94 -10.23 -6.79
N ILE A 192 10.19 -10.72 -5.58
CA ILE A 192 11.42 -10.42 -4.85
C ILE A 192 12.43 -11.56 -4.83
N TYR A 193 12.03 -12.78 -5.24
CA TYR A 193 12.93 -13.92 -5.40
C TYR A 193 13.40 -14.13 -6.86
N LEU A 194 13.08 -13.20 -7.78
CA LEU A 194 13.63 -13.12 -9.15
C LEU A 194 14.91 -12.26 -9.18
#